data_AF-A0A3D0HAX3-F1
#
_entry.id   AF-A0A3D0HAX3-F1
#
_cell.length_a   1.000
_cell.length_b   1.000
_cell.length_c   1.000
_cell.angle_alpha   90.00
_cell.angle_beta   90.00
_cell.angle_gamma   90.00
#
_symmetry.space_group_name_H-M   'P 1'
#
loop_
_entity.id
_entity.type
_entity.pdbx_description
1 polymer ?
#
loop_
_entity_poly.entity_id
_entity_poly.type
_entity_poly.pdbx_seq_one_letter_code
_entity_poly.pdbx_strand_id
1 'polypeptide(L)'
;GTMTHDYKRHGTTSLFAAMNISDGTIIGECLPQHRHQEWLRFLKLIKSQVPGDKEIHLICDNYATHKHAKVQAWAEKNPRFHFHFTPTGA
;
A
#
# COMPACT_ATOMS: atom_id res chain seq x y z
N GLY A 1 -2.42 -4.71 43.02
CA GLY A 1 -3.31 -5.60 42.25
C GLY A 1 -3.15 -5.24 40.79
N THR A 2 -2.57 -6.12 40.00
CA THR A 2 -2.22 -5.84 38.60
C THR A 2 -3.47 -6.04 37.75
N MET A 3 -4.07 -4.96 37.25
CA MET A 3 -5.12 -5.03 36.23
C MET A 3 -4.48 -5.40 34.90
N THR A 4 -4.40 -6.69 34.59
CA THR A 4 -4.18 -7.16 33.23
C THR A 4 -5.43 -6.81 32.42
N HIS A 5 -5.32 -5.76 31.60
CA HIS A 5 -6.34 -5.46 30.60
C HIS A 5 -6.49 -6.67 29.69
N ASP A 6 -7.70 -7.20 29.59
CA ASP A 6 -8.09 -8.25 28.67
C ASP A 6 -7.72 -7.84 27.23
N TYR A 7 -6.59 -8.35 26.75
CA TYR A 7 -6.16 -8.14 25.39
C TYR A 7 -6.91 -9.11 24.47
N LYS A 8 -8.04 -8.65 23.93
CA LYS A 8 -8.84 -9.38 22.94
C LYS A 8 -8.33 -9.07 21.53
N ARG A 9 -7.60 -10.02 20.91
CA ARG A 9 -7.15 -9.89 19.51
C ARG A 9 -8.35 -10.03 18.57
N HIS A 10 -8.76 -8.96 17.90
CA HIS A 10 -9.80 -8.97 16.87
C HIS A 10 -9.28 -9.43 15.48
N GLY A 11 -8.37 -10.40 15.46
CA GLY A 11 -7.69 -10.88 14.25
C GLY A 11 -6.52 -10.00 13.80
N THR A 12 -5.86 -10.40 12.70
CA THR A 12 -4.74 -9.68 12.07
C THR A 12 -5.24 -8.93 10.85
N THR A 13 -5.06 -7.61 10.78
CA THR A 13 -5.34 -6.80 9.57
C THR A 13 -4.03 -6.49 8.84
N SER A 14 -4.10 -6.32 7.52
CA SER A 14 -2.97 -5.91 6.69
C SER A 14 -3.01 -4.40 6.53
N LEU A 15 -1.97 -3.71 7.01
CA LEU A 15 -1.81 -2.27 6.80
C LEU A 15 -1.11 -2.04 5.46
N PHE A 16 -1.76 -1.30 4.57
CA PHE A 16 -1.11 -0.64 3.45
C PHE A 16 -0.85 0.81 3.84
N ALA A 17 0.38 1.29 3.70
CA ALA A 17 0.74 2.67 4.01
C ALA A 17 1.69 3.23 2.96
N ALA A 18 1.47 4.48 2.57
CA ALA A 18 2.32 5.25 1.69
C ALA A 18 2.58 6.62 2.33
N MET A 19 3.84 7.05 2.36
CA MET A 19 4.24 8.35 2.89
C MET A 19 4.51 9.31 1.73
N ASN A 20 3.86 10.48 1.77
CA ASN A 20 4.23 11.59 0.91
C ASN A 20 5.49 12.27 1.49
N ILE A 21 6.60 12.18 0.77
CA ILE A 21 7.90 12.72 1.22
C ILE A 21 7.90 14.26 1.26
N SER A 22 7.06 14.92 0.46
CA SER A 22 7.08 16.38 0.34
C SER A 22 6.47 17.10 1.54
N ASP A 23 5.48 16.49 2.21
CA ASP A 23 4.75 17.09 3.33
C ASP A 23 4.68 16.19 4.58
N GLY A 24 5.23 14.97 4.51
CA GLY A 24 5.23 14.01 5.62
C GLY A 24 3.88 13.35 5.89
N THR A 25 2.88 13.55 5.04
CA THR A 25 1.56 12.93 5.22
C THR A 25 1.60 11.43 4.95
N ILE A 26 0.81 10.67 5.72
CA ILE A 26 0.67 9.22 5.55
C ILE A 26 -0.72 8.92 5.01
N ILE A 27 -0.79 8.21 3.89
CA ILE A 27 -2.00 7.58 3.37
C ILE A 27 -1.95 6.12 3.79
N GLY A 28 -2.84 5.72 4.70
CA GLY A 28 -2.90 4.35 5.21
C GLY A 28 -4.31 3.76 5.12
N GLU A 29 -4.40 2.48 4.81
CA GLU A 29 -5.66 1.72 4.86
C GLU A 29 -5.42 0.34 5.48
N CYS A 30 -6.20 0.01 6.51
CA CYS A 30 -6.26 -1.34 7.07
C CYS A 30 -7.24 -2.19 6.27
N LEU A 31 -6.74 -3.23 5.62
CA LEU A 31 -7.53 -4.14 4.80
C LEU A 31 -7.56 -5.54 5.42
N PRO A 32 -8.65 -6.30 5.22
CA PRO A 32 -8.81 -7.61 5.85
C PRO A 32 -7.83 -8.66 5.32
N GLN A 33 -7.24 -8.46 4.14
CA GLN A 33 -6.31 -9.38 3.49
C GLN A 33 -5.20 -8.63 2.74
N HIS A 34 -4.09 -9.31 2.47
CA HIS A 34 -2.96 -8.78 1.69
C HIS A 34 -2.93 -9.45 0.29
N ARG A 35 -3.92 -9.18 -0.57
CA ARG A 35 -3.94 -9.72 -1.95
C ARG A 35 -3.92 -8.60 -2.98
N HIS A 36 -3.82 -8.98 -4.25
CA HIS A 36 -3.80 -8.04 -5.37
C HIS A 36 -5.07 -7.17 -5.47
N GLN A 37 -6.22 -7.64 -4.95
CA GLN A 37 -7.48 -6.87 -4.95
C GLN A 37 -7.40 -5.71 -3.96
N GLU A 38 -6.94 -6.00 -2.75
CA GLU A 38 -6.70 -5.01 -1.70
C GLU A 38 -5.61 -4.02 -2.12
N TRP A 39 -4.55 -4.49 -2.76
CA TRP A 39 -3.54 -3.63 -3.36
C TRP A 39 -4.10 -2.68 -4.41
N LEU A 40 -4.90 -3.18 -5.36
CA LEU A 40 -5.54 -2.32 -6.38
C LEU A 40 -6.51 -1.31 -5.78
N ARG A 41 -7.21 -1.67 -4.68
CA ARG A 41 -8.05 -0.73 -3.93
C ARG A 41 -7.20 0.37 -3.31
N PHE A 42 -6.09 0.02 -2.67
CA PHE A 42 -5.18 0.98 -2.08
C PHE A 42 -4.56 1.93 -3.13
N LEU A 43 -4.15 1.42 -4.30
CA LEU A 43 -3.65 2.27 -5.39
C LEU A 43 -4.70 3.27 -5.90
N LYS A 44 -5.97 2.89 -5.94
CA LYS A 44 -7.07 3.81 -6.29
C LYS A 44 -7.28 4.88 -5.22
N LEU A 45 -7.13 4.52 -3.94
CA LEU A 45 -7.18 5.49 -2.84
C LEU A 45 -6.07 6.53 -3.00
N ILE A 46 -4.82 6.11 -3.21
CA ILE A 46 -3.70 7.02 -3.47
C ILE A 46 -4.02 7.93 -4.66
N LYS A 47 -4.48 7.35 -5.78
CA LYS A 47 -4.84 8.12 -6.99
C LYS A 47 -5.90 9.21 -6.71
N SER A 48 -6.84 8.97 -5.80
CA SER A 48 -7.87 9.96 -5.44
C SER A 48 -7.39 11.06 -4.49
N GLN A 49 -6.34 10.80 -3.71
CA GLN A 49 -5.82 11.73 -2.70
C GLN A 49 -4.68 12.60 -3.26
N VAL A 50 -3.95 12.09 -4.25
CA VAL A 50 -2.84 12.82 -4.88
C VAL A 50 -3.36 13.67 -6.05
N PRO A 51 -2.96 14.95 -6.15
CA PRO A 51 -3.33 15.81 -7.27
C PRO A 51 -3.04 15.23 -8.65
N GLY A 52 -3.89 15.61 -9.61
CA GLY A 52 -3.94 15.04 -10.95
C GLY A 52 -2.65 15.14 -11.77
N ASP A 53 -1.85 16.16 -11.47
CA ASP A 53 -0.64 16.64 -12.15
C ASP A 53 0.66 16.15 -11.50
N LYS A 54 0.59 15.33 -10.44
CA LYS A 54 1.75 14.82 -9.71
C LYS A 54 2.09 13.39 -10.10
N GLU A 55 3.39 13.15 -10.19
CA GLU A 55 3.97 11.81 -10.25
C GLU A 55 3.90 11.15 -8.87
N ILE A 56 3.64 9.84 -8.85
CA ILE A 56 3.48 9.05 -7.63
C ILE A 56 4.56 7.98 -7.63
N HIS A 57 5.54 8.13 -6.75
CA HIS A 57 6.63 7.16 -6.56
C HIS A 57 6.31 6.28 -5.35
N LEU A 58 6.13 4.98 -5.58
CA LEU A 58 5.86 4.00 -4.53
C LEU A 58 7.08 3.12 -4.34
N ILE A 59 7.62 3.08 -3.13
CA ILE A 59 8.64 2.12 -2.72
C ILE A 59 7.90 0.92 -2.12
N CYS A 60 7.97 -0.21 -2.80
CA CYS A 60 7.31 -1.45 -2.47
C CYS A 60 8.34 -2.50 -2.03
N ASP A 61 7.93 -3.39 -1.12
CA ASP A 61 8.67 -4.64 -0.89
C ASP A 61 8.48 -5.59 -2.09
N ASN A 62 9.26 -6.68 -2.14
CA ASN A 62 9.21 -7.62 -3.28
C ASN A 62 8.04 -8.65 -3.17
N TYR A 63 6.91 -8.25 -2.60
CA TYR A 63 5.79 -9.16 -2.43
C TYR A 63 5.10 -9.51 -3.77
N ALA A 64 4.62 -10.75 -3.87
CA ALA A 64 4.14 -11.32 -5.14
C ALA A 64 2.89 -10.61 -5.70
N THR A 65 2.11 -9.94 -4.85
CA THR A 65 0.91 -9.19 -5.26
C THR A 65 1.24 -8.08 -6.25
N HIS A 66 2.42 -7.47 -6.17
CA HIS A 66 2.85 -6.40 -7.07
C HIS A 66 3.08 -6.88 -8.50
N LYS A 67 3.44 -8.16 -8.67
CA LYS A 67 3.72 -8.77 -9.97
C LYS A 67 2.50 -9.44 -10.61
N HIS A 68 1.34 -9.36 -9.97
CA HIS A 68 0.12 -9.96 -10.49
C HIS A 68 -0.31 -9.27 -11.80
N ALA A 69 -0.71 -10.03 -12.82
CA ALA A 69 -1.03 -9.48 -14.15
C ALA A 69 -2.05 -8.34 -14.13
N LYS A 70 -3.08 -8.42 -13.27
CA LYS A 70 -4.07 -7.32 -13.08
C LYS A 70 -3.46 -6.03 -12.52
N VAL A 71 -2.40 -6.14 -11.71
CA VAL A 71 -1.68 -5.00 -11.14
C VAL A 71 -0.80 -4.36 -12.20
N GLN A 72 -0.08 -5.17 -12.99
CA GLN A 72 0.72 -4.69 -14.13
C GLN A 72 -0.15 -3.98 -15.18
N ALA A 73 -1.25 -4.61 -15.61
CA ALA A 73 -2.17 -4.00 -16.56
C ALA A 73 -2.84 -2.72 -16.01
N TRP A 74 -2.99 -2.59 -14.69
CA TRP A 74 -3.44 -1.34 -14.08
C TRP A 74 -2.32 -0.29 -14.10
N ALA A 75 -1.08 -0.65 -13.78
CA ALA A 75 0.07 0.25 -13.79
C ALA A 75 0.31 0.83 -15.20
N GLU A 76 0.23 0.01 -16.25
CA GLU A 76 0.33 0.46 -17.65
C GLU A 76 -0.71 1.53 -18.01
N LYS A 77 -1.92 1.43 -17.47
CA LYS A 77 -3.01 2.41 -17.67
C LYS A 77 -2.86 3.66 -16.79
N ASN A 78 -1.90 3.69 -15.87
CA ASN A 78 -1.69 4.76 -14.91
C ASN A 78 -0.20 5.17 -14.91
N PRO A 79 0.30 5.78 -16.00
CA PRO A 79 1.73 6.02 -16.21
C PRO A 79 2.39 6.96 -15.19
N ARG A 80 1.59 7.71 -14.40
CA ARG A 80 2.08 8.55 -13.30
C ARG A 80 2.55 7.75 -12.08
N PHE A 81 2.26 6.44 -12.03
CA PHE A 81 2.66 5.57 -10.92
C PHE A 81 3.99 4.90 -11.26
N HIS A 82 5.02 5.22 -10.48
CA HIS A 82 6.36 4.65 -10.57
C HIS A 82 6.59 3.72 -9.39
N PHE A 83 6.68 2.42 -9.66
CA PHE A 83 6.93 1.40 -8.65
C PHE A 83 8.42 1.12 -8.53
N HIS A 84 8.98 1.36 -7.36
CA HIS A 84 10.36 1.04 -6.97
C HIS A 84 10.31 -0.14 -6.03
N PHE A 85 11.09 -1.19 -6.29
CA PHE A 85 11.15 -2.35 -5.41
C PHE A 85 12.44 -2.33 -4.62
N THR A 86 12.36 -2.59 -3.32
CA THR A 86 13.58 -2.76 -2.51
C THR A 86 14.42 -3.91 -3.09
N PRO A 87 15.77 -3.80 -3.09
CA PRO A 87 16.63 -4.86 -3.58
C PRO A 87 16.31 -6.20 -2.91
N THR A 88 16.21 -7.27 -3.70
CA THR A 88 16.23 -8.63 -3.18
C THR A 88 17.65 -8.97 -2.76
N GLY A 89 17.95 -8.94 -1.46
CA GLY A 89 19.29 -9.24 -0.96
C GLY A 89 19.30 -9.72 0.50
N ALA A 90 19.06 -11.02 0.69
CA ALA A 90 19.64 -11.96 1.66
C ALA A 90 18.71 -13.18 1.81
#